data_AF-A0A7I4CZM7-F1
#
_entry.id   AF-A0A7I4CZM7-F1
#
_cell.length_a   1.000
_cell.length_b   1.000
_cell.length_c   1.000
_cell.angle_alpha   90.00
_cell.angle_beta   90.00
_cell.angle_gamma   90.00
#
_symmetry.space_group_name_H-M   'P 1'
#
loop_
_entity.id
_entity.type
_entity.pdbx_description
1 polymer ?
#
loop_
_entity_poly.entity_id
_entity_poly.type
_entity_poly.pdbx_seq_one_letter_code
_entity_poly.pdbx_strand_id
1 'polypeptide(L)'
;MILSRGPKLCNFLEWRGLKVVYKRYASLYFCMCVDADDNELETLEIIHHFVEILDRYFGNVCELDLIFNFHKAYYILDEVLIAGELQETSKKSVARVIAAQDTLIEHAKEQSNSLSNIIAQATK
;
A
#
# COMPACT_ATOMS: atom_id res chain seq x y z
N MET A 1 1.47 9.99 -19.78
CA MET A 1 2.83 9.50 -20.10
C MET A 1 2.97 8.00 -19.83
N ILE A 2 2.46 7.46 -18.72
CA ILE A 2 2.33 5.99 -18.53
C ILE A 2 1.06 5.44 -19.18
N LEU A 3 -0.10 6.07 -18.96
CA LEU A 3 -1.42 5.62 -19.46
C LEU A 3 -1.53 5.58 -20.99
N SER A 4 -0.69 6.34 -21.70
CA SER A 4 -0.65 6.44 -23.15
C SER A 4 0.29 5.42 -23.81
N ARG A 5 1.01 4.61 -23.02
CA ARG A 5 1.99 3.62 -23.50
C ARG A 5 1.29 2.30 -23.84
N GLY A 6 1.74 1.67 -24.92
CA GLY A 6 1.25 0.35 -25.32
C GLY A 6 1.65 -0.75 -24.31
N PRO A 7 0.87 -1.84 -24.20
CA PRO A 7 1.03 -2.87 -23.18
C PRO A 7 2.30 -3.73 -23.34
N LYS A 8 2.97 -3.68 -24.49
CA LYS A 8 4.22 -4.43 -24.78
C LYS A 8 5.48 -3.59 -24.60
N LEU A 9 5.35 -2.34 -24.15
CA LEU A 9 6.50 -1.47 -23.91
C LEU A 9 7.19 -1.81 -22.59
N CYS A 10 8.45 -1.44 -22.48
CA CYS A 10 9.24 -1.61 -21.27
C CYS A 10 8.57 -0.91 -20.08
N ASN A 11 8.68 -1.55 -18.91
CA ASN A 11 8.20 -1.07 -17.61
C ASN A 11 9.04 0.08 -17.03
N PHE A 12 10.12 0.45 -17.71
CA PHE A 12 11.04 1.51 -17.27
C PHE A 12 10.91 2.72 -18.21
N LEU A 13 10.93 3.91 -17.61
CA LEU A 13 10.84 5.19 -18.30
C LEU A 13 11.78 6.18 -17.63
N GLU A 14 12.69 6.76 -18.40
CA GLU A 14 13.45 7.92 -17.93
C GLU A 14 12.56 9.17 -17.96
N TRP A 15 12.57 9.92 -16.86
CA TRP A 15 11.79 11.14 -16.71
C TRP A 15 12.52 12.14 -15.83
N ARG A 16 12.90 13.29 -16.42
CA ARG A 16 13.50 14.44 -15.71
C ARG A 16 14.75 14.08 -14.86
N GLY A 17 15.57 13.15 -15.35
CA GLY A 17 16.77 12.70 -14.64
C GLY A 17 16.53 11.62 -13.58
N LEU A 18 15.28 11.18 -13.41
CA LEU A 18 14.90 10.04 -12.59
C LEU A 18 14.42 8.88 -13.48
N LYS A 19 14.29 7.70 -12.88
CA LYS A 19 13.72 6.52 -13.52
C LYS A 19 12.35 6.22 -12.92
N VAL A 20 11.35 6.07 -13.77
CA VAL A 20 10.00 5.65 -13.39
C VAL A 20 9.84 4.18 -13.73
N VAL A 21 9.65 3.37 -12.71
CA VAL A 21 9.33 1.95 -12.81
C VAL A 21 7.84 1.79 -12.60
N TYR A 22 7.15 1.15 -13.55
CA TYR A 22 5.71 0.95 -13.45
C TYR A 22 5.29 -0.45 -13.87
N LYS A 23 4.20 -0.93 -13.27
CA LYS A 23 3.57 -2.20 -13.66
C LYS A 23 2.06 -2.09 -13.55
N ARG A 24 1.38 -2.70 -14.53
CA ARG A 24 -0.06 -2.78 -14.56
C ARG A 24 -0.55 -4.10 -13.96
N TYR A 25 -1.44 -4.02 -12.98
CA TYR A 25 -2.17 -5.16 -12.41
C TYR A 25 -3.67 -4.92 -12.63
N ALA A 26 -4.31 -5.77 -13.44
CA ALA A 26 -5.69 -5.58 -13.90
C ALA A 26 -5.92 -4.17 -14.53
N SER A 27 -6.75 -3.33 -13.91
CA SER A 27 -7.04 -1.94 -14.32
C SER A 27 -6.11 -0.92 -13.66
N LEU A 28 -5.33 -1.31 -12.66
CA LEU A 28 -4.50 -0.41 -11.85
C LEU A 28 -3.07 -0.33 -12.38
N TYR A 29 -2.52 0.88 -12.35
CA TYR A 29 -1.10 1.13 -12.58
C TYR A 29 -0.43 1.45 -11.27
N PHE A 30 0.59 0.68 -10.93
CA PHE A 30 1.50 0.94 -9.83
C PHE A 30 2.77 1.53 -10.41
N CYS A 31 3.27 2.62 -9.83
CA CYS A 31 4.49 3.26 -10.27
C CYS A 31 5.33 3.74 -9.09
N MET A 32 6.64 3.61 -9.22
CA MET A 32 7.63 4.15 -8.30
C MET A 32 8.63 4.98 -9.11
N CYS A 33 9.12 6.04 -8.49
CA CYS A 33 10.17 6.88 -9.05
C CYS A 33 11.43 6.63 -8.23
N VAL A 34 12.53 6.30 -8.90
CA VAL A 34 13.81 5.93 -8.30
C VAL A 34 14.93 6.71 -8.96
N ASP A 35 16.09 6.74 -8.31
CA ASP A 35 17.25 7.45 -8.81
C ASP A 35 17.82 6.74 -10.05
N ALA A 36 18.65 7.47 -10.81
CA ALA A 36 19.22 6.95 -12.04
C ALA A 36 20.16 5.75 -11.82
N ASP A 37 20.73 5.63 -10.62
CA ASP A 37 21.68 4.57 -10.28
C ASP A 37 21.00 3.36 -9.60
N ASP A 38 19.71 3.46 -9.28
CA ASP A 38 18.95 2.40 -8.62
C ASP A 38 18.61 1.26 -9.56
N ASN A 39 18.43 0.07 -8.98
CA ASN A 39 18.06 -1.13 -9.70
C ASN A 39 16.56 -1.15 -10.02
N GLU A 40 16.23 -1.07 -11.30
CA GLU A 40 14.84 -1.01 -11.75
C GLU A 40 14.12 -2.35 -11.58
N LEU A 41 14.83 -3.48 -11.63
CA LEU A 41 14.26 -4.80 -11.42
C LEU A 41 13.92 -5.05 -9.95
N GLU A 42 14.75 -4.56 -9.05
CA GLU A 42 14.46 -4.58 -7.61
C GLU A 42 13.22 -3.76 -7.31
N THR A 43 13.13 -2.54 -7.84
CA THR A 43 11.95 -1.68 -7.70
C THR A 43 10.69 -2.35 -8.28
N LEU A 44 10.81 -3.02 -9.42
CA LEU A 44 9.70 -3.75 -10.02
C LEU A 44 9.23 -4.91 -9.14
N GLU A 45 10.16 -5.57 -8.44
CA GLU A 45 9.87 -6.62 -7.47
C GLU A 45 9.24 -6.06 -6.20
N ILE A 46 9.66 -4.89 -5.71
CA ILE A 46 9.03 -4.18 -4.60
C ILE A 46 7.56 -3.86 -4.92
N ILE A 47 7.28 -3.36 -6.13
CA ILE A 47 5.89 -3.15 -6.60
C ILE A 47 5.11 -4.47 -6.54
N HIS A 48 5.71 -5.58 -7.01
CA HIS A 48 5.03 -6.87 -6.99
C HIS A 48 4.77 -7.37 -5.56
N HIS A 49 5.76 -7.23 -4.69
CA HIS A 49 5.71 -7.60 -3.29
C HIS A 49 4.57 -6.89 -2.56
N PHE A 50 4.44 -5.58 -2.76
CA PHE A 50 3.36 -4.78 -2.20
C PHE A 50 1.99 -5.25 -2.69
N VAL A 51 1.83 -5.50 -3.99
CA VAL A 51 0.57 -5.98 -4.56
C VAL A 51 0.17 -7.35 -4.00
N GLU A 52 1.11 -8.27 -3.78
CA GLU A 52 0.81 -9.56 -3.17
C GLU A 52 0.41 -9.45 -1.70
N ILE A 53 0.98 -8.50 -0.95
CA ILE A 53 0.56 -8.22 0.43
C ILE A 53 -0.86 -7.67 0.45
N LEU A 54 -1.18 -6.73 -0.45
CA LEU A 54 -2.55 -6.21 -0.60
C LEU A 54 -3.54 -7.33 -0.94
N ASP A 55 -3.20 -8.20 -1.90
CA ASP A 55 -4.06 -9.31 -2.31
C ASP A 55 -4.34 -10.29 -1.15
N ARG A 56 -3.30 -10.59 -0.35
CA ARG A 56 -3.44 -11.43 0.84
C ARG A 56 -4.25 -10.75 1.95
N TYR A 57 -4.11 -9.43 2.11
CA TYR A 57 -4.83 -8.67 3.13
C TYR A 57 -6.33 -8.55 2.83
N PHE A 58 -6.69 -8.20 1.59
CA PHE A 58 -8.08 -8.03 1.18
C PHE A 58 -8.78 -9.34 0.77
N GLY A 59 -8.02 -10.37 0.41
CA GLY A 59 -8.57 -11.67 0.00
C GLY A 59 -9.19 -11.61 -1.41
N ASN A 60 -8.33 -11.51 -2.42
CA ASN A 60 -8.64 -11.14 -3.82
C ASN A 60 -8.88 -9.63 -3.96
N VAL A 61 -7.80 -8.86 -3.90
CA VAL A 61 -7.89 -7.40 -3.95
C VAL A 61 -8.44 -6.91 -5.27
N CYS A 62 -9.36 -5.94 -5.21
CA CYS A 62 -9.84 -5.20 -6.37
C CYS A 62 -9.62 -3.69 -6.21
N GLU A 63 -9.82 -2.94 -7.30
CA GLU A 63 -9.66 -1.48 -7.30
C GLU A 63 -10.62 -0.77 -6.34
N LEU A 64 -11.83 -1.30 -6.13
CA LEU A 64 -12.80 -0.75 -5.19
C LEU A 64 -12.31 -0.89 -3.75
N ASP A 65 -11.64 -1.98 -3.41
CA ASP A 65 -11.09 -2.18 -2.05
C ASP A 65 -10.09 -1.08 -1.71
N LEU A 66 -9.23 -0.72 -2.66
CA LEU A 66 -8.26 0.36 -2.52
C LEU A 66 -8.93 1.75 -2.49
N ILE A 67 -10.01 1.97 -3.25
CA ILE A 67 -10.77 3.23 -3.24
C ILE A 67 -11.45 3.43 -1.88
N PHE A 68 -12.13 2.42 -1.35
CA PHE A 68 -12.87 2.53 -0.09
C PHE A 68 -11.95 2.45 1.14
N ASN A 69 -10.84 1.71 1.04
CA ASN A 69 -9.93 1.48 2.16
C ASN A 69 -8.52 2.05 1.90
N PHE A 70 -8.42 3.21 1.24
CA PHE A 70 -7.12 3.81 0.91
C PHE A 70 -6.22 3.99 2.14
N HIS A 71 -6.79 4.34 3.29
CA HIS A 71 -6.07 4.48 4.56
C HIS A 71 -5.36 3.19 4.98
N LYS A 72 -5.98 2.02 4.74
CA LYS A 72 -5.36 0.72 4.99
C LYS A 72 -4.22 0.45 4.00
N ALA A 73 -4.39 0.82 2.73
CA ALA A 73 -3.35 0.67 1.73
C ALA A 73 -2.09 1.49 2.06
N TYR A 74 -2.25 2.73 2.56
CA TYR A 74 -1.13 3.54 3.04
C TYR A 74 -0.43 2.90 4.25
N TYR A 75 -1.22 2.46 5.23
CA TYR A 75 -0.68 1.81 6.41
C TYR A 75 0.11 0.52 6.06
N ILE A 76 -0.40 -0.28 5.12
CA ILE A 76 0.31 -1.47 4.61
C ILE A 76 1.59 -1.05 3.87
N LEU A 77 1.55 0.04 3.11
CA LEU A 77 2.72 0.55 2.40
C LEU A 77 3.82 0.96 3.37
N ASP A 78 3.48 1.61 4.48
CA ASP A 78 4.42 2.04 5.52
C ASP A 78 5.12 0.86 6.22
N GLU A 79 4.47 -0.31 6.30
CA GLU A 79 5.10 -1.52 6.83
C GLU A 79 6.06 -2.18 5.82
N VAL A 80 5.88 -1.91 4.52
CA VAL A 80 6.74 -2.44 3.44
C VAL A 80 7.90 -1.50 3.15
N LEU A 81 7.63 -0.20 3.09
CA LEU A 81 8.59 0.84 2.70
C LEU A 81 8.72 1.88 3.81
N ILE A 82 9.95 2.27 4.12
CA ILE A 82 10.24 3.38 5.03
C ILE A 82 11.33 4.27 4.46
N ALA A 83 11.11 5.58 4.52
CA ALA A 83 12.06 6.58 4.02
C ALA A 83 12.51 6.36 2.55
N GLY A 84 11.67 5.73 1.72
CA GLY A 84 11.98 5.42 0.32
C GLY A 84 12.61 4.05 0.09
N GLU A 85 12.94 3.32 1.16
CA GLU A 85 13.66 2.05 1.10
C GLU A 85 12.79 0.87 1.55
N LEU A 86 13.14 -0.33 1.11
CA LEU A 86 12.47 -1.57 1.52
C LEU A 86 12.76 -1.87 3.00
N GLN A 87 11.73 -1.81 3.84
CA GLN A 87 11.83 -2.07 5.28
C GLN A 87 11.77 -3.56 5.59
N GLU A 88 10.74 -4.24 5.08
CA GLU A 88 10.44 -5.63 5.44
C GLU A 88 10.22 -6.46 4.17
N THR A 89 11.01 -7.52 4.04
CA THR A 89 10.97 -8.44 2.88
C THR A 89 10.05 -9.64 3.13
N SER A 90 9.71 -9.91 4.39
CA SER A 90 8.89 -11.06 4.75
C SER A 90 7.41 -10.70 4.77
N LYS A 91 6.67 -11.17 3.76
CA LYS A 91 5.19 -11.08 3.70
C LYS A 91 4.50 -11.60 4.97
N LYS A 92 5.10 -12.59 5.64
CA LYS A 92 4.57 -13.15 6.90
C LYS A 92 4.77 -12.21 8.08
N SER A 93 5.87 -11.47 8.10
CA SER A 93 6.17 -10.46 9.12
C SER A 93 5.19 -9.30 8.98
N VAL A 94 5.09 -8.74 7.76
CA VAL A 94 4.15 -7.64 7.43
C VAL A 94 2.72 -8.00 7.81
N ALA A 95 2.22 -9.18 7.40
CA ALA A 95 0.86 -9.62 7.72
C ALA A 95 0.60 -9.76 9.24
N ARG A 96 1.61 -10.15 10.02
CA ARG A 96 1.49 -10.26 11.48
C ARG A 96 1.36 -8.88 12.12
N VAL A 97 2.18 -7.94 11.68
CA VAL A 97 2.18 -6.55 12.19
C VAL A 97 0.83 -5.90 11.86
N ILE A 98 0.40 -5.96 10.60
CA ILE A 98 -0.91 -5.49 10.16
C ILE A 98 -2.07 -6.05 11.00
N ALA A 99 -2.08 -7.37 11.26
CA ALA A 99 -3.14 -7.96 12.08
C ALA A 99 -3.14 -7.42 13.53
N ALA A 100 -1.96 -7.12 14.09
CA ALA A 100 -1.84 -6.50 15.40
C ALA A 100 -2.34 -5.04 15.37
N GLN A 101 -1.99 -4.23 14.36
CA GLN A 101 -2.54 -2.88 14.19
C GLN A 101 -4.07 -2.89 14.05
N ASP A 102 -4.63 -3.79 13.25
CA ASP A 102 -6.08 -3.88 13.06
C ASP A 102 -6.81 -4.12 14.39
N THR A 103 -6.28 -5.03 15.21
CA THR A 103 -6.81 -5.31 16.56
C THR A 103 -6.77 -4.07 17.45
N LEU A 104 -5.66 -3.32 17.42
CA LEU A 104 -5.51 -2.08 18.20
C LEU A 104 -6.49 -0.99 17.75
N ILE A 105 -6.71 -0.85 16.44
CA ILE A 105 -7.65 0.11 15.88
C ILE A 105 -9.09 -0.23 16.27
N GLU A 106 -9.46 -1.51 16.27
CA GLU A 106 -10.78 -1.97 16.72
C GLU A 106 -11.01 -1.61 18.19
N HIS A 107 -10.07 -1.92 19.07
CA HIS A 107 -10.15 -1.55 20.48
C HIS A 107 -10.24 -0.03 20.70
N ALA A 108 -9.49 0.77 19.94
CA ALA A 108 -9.56 2.23 20.02
C ALA A 108 -10.94 2.76 19.59
N LYS A 109 -11.54 2.18 18.54
CA LYS A 109 -12.90 2.53 18.09
C LYS A 109 -13.96 2.18 19.13
N GLU A 110 -13.87 1.01 19.76
CA GLU A 110 -14.78 0.58 20.83
C GLU A 110 -14.73 1.52 22.05
N GLN A 111 -13.52 1.94 22.45
CA GLN A 111 -13.32 2.90 23.54
C GLN A 111 -13.92 4.26 23.19
N SER A 112 -13.67 4.77 21.98
CA SER A 112 -14.23 6.05 21.51
C SER A 112 -15.76 6.05 21.49
N ASN A 113 -16.37 4.96 21.02
CA ASN A 113 -17.83 4.81 21.01
C ASN A 113 -18.40 4.75 22.43
N SER A 114 -17.73 4.02 23.33
CA SER A 114 -18.14 3.92 24.74
C SER A 114 -18.08 5.29 25.43
N LEU A 115 -17.02 6.05 25.23
CA LEU A 115 -16.88 7.42 25.76
C LEU A 115 -17.97 8.34 25.22
N SER A 116 -18.25 8.27 23.92
CA SER A 116 -19.31 9.07 23.28
C SER A 116 -20.69 8.77 23.88
N ASN A 117 -20.99 7.49 24.13
CA ASN A 117 -22.23 7.07 24.77
C ASN A 117 -22.35 7.55 26.22
N ILE A 118 -21.26 7.49 26.99
CA ILE A 118 -21.23 7.99 28.38
C ILE A 118 -21.48 9.50 28.42
N ILE A 119 -20.83 10.27 27.55
CA ILE A 119 -21.03 11.73 27.47
C ILE A 119 -22.48 12.07 27.07
N ALA A 120 -23.04 11.33 26.10
CA ALA A 120 -24.43 11.52 25.68
C ALA A 120 -25.44 11.22 26.80
N GLN A 121 -25.14 10.28 27.71
CA GLN A 121 -25.96 10.00 28.88
C GLN A 121 -25.81 11.05 29.99
N ALA A 122 -24.61 11.60 30.18
CA ALA A 122 -24.33 12.61 31.21
C ALA A 122 -24.81 14.03 30.88
N THR A 123 -25.09 14.31 29.60
CA THR A 123 -25.57 15.63 29.12
C THR A 123 -27.11 15.73 29.06
N LYS A 124 -27.81 14.66 29.42
CA LYS A 124 -29.28 14.65 29.63
C LYS A 124 -29.60 14.87 31.10
#